data_AF-A0A381L2M1-F1
#
_entry.id   AF-A0A381L2M1-F1
#
_cell.length_a   1.000
_cell.length_b   1.000
_cell.length_c   1.000
_cell.angle_alpha   90.00
_cell.angle_beta   90.00
_cell.angle_gamma   90.00
#
_symmetry.space_group_name_H-M   'P 1'
#
loop_
_entity.id
_entity.type
_entity.pdbx_description
1 polymer ?
#
loop_
_entity_poly.entity_id
_entity_poly.type
_entity_poly.pdbx_seq_one_letter_code
_entity_poly.pdbx_strand_id
1 'polypeptide(L)'
;MALEVLLCNAGHISSLSADYQHYHKFDLESFFYVFLIGCVEYGRDSDQPMHNLASWDTDNIHRNVENKINDMQWKFEDLINIKFSSSFVDVKDLAIELHKIFFGISGDNFRHAAHENSMYNKMISAFNRTIGQIEAGKIPNRTWTDKKTAGA
;
A
#
# COMPACT_ATOMS: atom_id res chain seq x y z
N MET A 1 8.11 -4.68 -5.31
CA MET A 1 9.02 -3.71 -5.96
C MET A 1 8.33 -2.36 -6.13
N ALA A 2 9.05 -1.26 -5.91
CA ALA A 2 8.60 0.11 -6.15
C ALA A 2 8.25 0.33 -7.64
N LEU A 3 7.26 1.17 -7.94
CA LEU A 3 6.79 1.41 -9.30
C LEU A 3 7.84 2.14 -10.14
N GLU A 4 8.58 3.07 -9.54
CA GLU A 4 9.64 3.80 -10.24
C GLU A 4 10.80 2.88 -10.67
N VAL A 5 11.15 1.90 -9.83
CA VAL A 5 12.14 0.86 -10.20
C VAL A 5 11.62 0.00 -11.37
N LEU A 6 10.34 -0.36 -11.35
CA LEU A 6 9.72 -1.10 -12.45
C LEU A 6 9.68 -0.29 -13.75
N LEU A 7 9.40 1.02 -13.67
CA LEU A 7 9.43 1.93 -14.82
C LEU A 7 10.83 2.05 -15.42
N CYS A 8 11.88 2.13 -14.58
CA CYS A 8 13.28 2.10 -15.02
C CYS A 8 13.59 0.79 -15.76
N ASN A 9 13.25 -0.35 -15.15
CA ASN A 9 13.53 -1.67 -15.70
C ASN A 9 12.75 -1.96 -17.00
N ALA A 10 11.56 -1.36 -17.16
CA ALA A 10 10.77 -1.44 -18.38
C ALA A 10 11.20 -0.43 -19.47
N GLY A 11 12.23 0.39 -19.21
CA GLY A 11 12.74 1.38 -20.16
C GLY A 11 11.85 2.63 -20.33
N HIS A 12 10.89 2.86 -19.43
CA HIS A 12 10.00 4.02 -19.48
C HIS A 12 10.65 5.30 -18.92
N ILE A 13 11.64 5.17 -18.03
CA ILE A 13 12.41 6.27 -17.45
C ILE A 13 13.92 5.93 -17.44
N SER A 14 14.78 6.95 -17.44
CA SER A 14 16.23 6.77 -17.48
C SER A 14 16.80 6.33 -16.14
N SER A 15 17.74 5.38 -16.12
CA SER A 15 18.41 4.96 -14.88
C SER A 15 19.21 6.08 -14.21
N LEU A 16 19.57 7.14 -14.94
CA LEU A 16 20.20 8.33 -14.36
C LEU A 16 19.24 9.19 -13.52
N SER A 17 17.91 9.00 -13.60
CA SER A 17 16.96 9.64 -12.68
C SER A 17 16.81 8.90 -11.36
N ALA A 18 17.31 7.67 -11.25
CA ALA A 18 17.38 6.90 -10.01
C ALA A 18 18.68 7.22 -9.27
N ASP A 19 18.83 8.48 -8.83
CA ASP A 19 19.97 8.90 -8.02
C ASP A 19 19.94 8.21 -6.64
N TYR A 20 21.09 8.10 -5.96
CA TYR A 20 21.26 7.31 -4.73
C TYR A 20 20.32 7.74 -3.59
N GLN A 21 19.87 8.99 -3.62
CA GLN A 21 18.89 9.55 -2.69
C GLN A 21 17.50 8.86 -2.82
N HIS A 22 17.14 8.40 -4.01
CA HIS A 22 15.85 7.75 -4.27
C HIS A 22 15.73 6.31 -3.73
N TYR A 23 16.83 5.64 -3.37
CA TYR A 23 16.76 4.24 -2.90
C TYR A 23 15.90 4.09 -1.64
N HIS A 24 16.02 5.03 -0.70
CA HIS A 24 15.21 4.99 0.53
C HIS A 24 13.71 5.18 0.26
N LYS A 25 13.37 6.02 -0.73
CA LYS A 25 12.00 6.18 -1.19
C LYS A 25 11.48 4.88 -1.82
N PHE A 26 12.30 4.15 -2.56
CA PHE A 26 11.90 2.86 -3.14
C PHE A 26 11.64 1.80 -2.08
N ASP A 27 12.41 1.80 -0.98
CA ASP A 27 12.15 0.92 0.16
C ASP A 27 10.81 1.26 0.82
N LEU A 28 10.53 2.55 1.03
CA LEU A 28 9.27 3.01 1.60
C LEU A 28 8.07 2.68 0.70
N GLU A 29 8.18 2.90 -0.61
CA GLU A 29 7.12 2.56 -1.56
C GLU A 29 6.93 1.04 -1.66
N SER A 30 8.02 0.27 -1.64
CA SER A 30 7.96 -1.19 -1.59
C SER A 30 7.28 -1.69 -0.32
N PHE A 31 7.60 -1.09 0.83
CA PHE A 31 6.91 -1.37 2.09
C PHE A 31 5.41 -1.07 2.00
N PHE A 32 5.02 0.06 1.39
CA PHE A 32 3.61 0.38 1.18
C PHE A 32 2.89 -0.68 0.34
N TYR A 33 3.50 -1.18 -0.74
CA TYR A 33 2.89 -2.29 -1.50
C TYR A 33 2.77 -3.57 -0.68
N VAL A 34 3.77 -3.91 0.14
CA VAL A 34 3.69 -5.08 1.04
C VAL A 34 2.57 -4.90 2.06
N PHE A 35 2.42 -3.69 2.63
CA PHE A 35 1.31 -3.36 3.52
C PHE A 35 -0.05 -3.55 2.82
N LEU A 36 -0.23 -3.05 1.60
CA LEU A 36 -1.47 -3.24 0.84
C LEU A 36 -1.74 -4.72 0.54
N ILE A 37 -0.72 -5.48 0.13
CA ILE A 37 -0.84 -6.93 -0.07
C ILE A 37 -1.25 -7.61 1.24
N GLY A 38 -0.68 -7.19 2.38
CA GLY A 38 -1.09 -7.59 3.72
C GLY A 38 -2.60 -7.39 3.95
N CYS A 39 -3.07 -6.15 3.76
CA CYS A 39 -4.47 -5.79 3.99
C CYS A 39 -5.46 -6.45 3.02
N VAL A 40 -5.03 -6.77 1.81
CA VAL A 40 -5.85 -7.42 0.79
C VAL A 40 -5.80 -8.94 0.94
N GLU A 41 -4.64 -9.56 0.80
CA GLU A 41 -4.55 -11.03 0.66
C GLU A 41 -4.57 -11.78 2.00
N TYR A 42 -4.19 -11.14 3.12
CA TYR A 42 -4.10 -11.82 4.42
C TYR A 42 -5.31 -11.55 5.32
N GLY A 43 -5.54 -12.44 6.29
CA GLY A 43 -6.65 -12.35 7.25
C GLY A 43 -8.04 -12.48 6.63
N ARG A 44 -8.14 -12.96 5.38
CA ARG A 44 -9.42 -13.23 4.71
C ARG A 44 -10.07 -14.47 5.28
N ASP A 45 -11.39 -14.53 5.18
CA ASP A 45 -12.14 -15.74 5.49
C ASP A 45 -11.80 -16.84 4.46
N SER A 46 -11.76 -18.09 4.92
CA SER A 46 -11.28 -19.24 4.12
C SER A 46 -12.14 -19.56 2.89
N ASP A 47 -13.34 -18.99 2.82
CA ASP A 47 -14.31 -19.14 1.74
C ASP A 47 -14.24 -17.99 0.71
N GLN A 48 -13.45 -16.94 0.95
CA GLN A 48 -13.31 -15.84 0.01
C GLN A 48 -12.20 -16.11 -1.01
N PRO A 49 -12.42 -15.83 -2.30
CA PRO A 49 -11.37 -15.94 -3.31
C PRO A 49 -10.27 -14.91 -3.04
N MET A 50 -9.02 -15.30 -3.29
CA MET A 50 -7.92 -14.34 -3.35
C MET A 50 -8.22 -13.30 -4.44
N HIS A 51 -8.07 -12.01 -4.10
CA HIS A 51 -8.19 -10.95 -5.10
C HIS A 51 -6.96 -10.87 -6.00
N ASN A 52 -5.91 -11.60 -5.59
CA ASN A 52 -4.73 -12.00 -6.33
C ASN A 52 -4.04 -10.81 -7.00
N LEU A 53 -3.48 -9.93 -6.16
CA LEU A 53 -2.52 -8.89 -6.56
C LEU A 53 -1.25 -9.45 -7.23
N ALA A 54 -1.19 -10.76 -7.53
CA ALA A 54 -0.17 -11.41 -8.37
C ALA A 54 0.03 -10.74 -9.74
N SER A 55 -0.96 -9.99 -10.23
CA SER A 55 -0.81 -9.20 -11.46
C SER A 55 0.23 -8.08 -11.37
N TRP A 56 0.66 -7.71 -10.15
CA TRP A 56 1.74 -6.76 -9.89
C TRP A 56 3.15 -7.37 -10.00
N ASP A 57 3.25 -8.69 -10.05
CA ASP A 57 4.52 -9.43 -10.04
C ASP A 57 4.41 -10.71 -10.89
N THR A 58 4.37 -10.50 -12.21
CA THR A 58 4.40 -11.56 -13.23
C THR A 58 5.71 -11.53 -14.01
N ASP A 59 5.94 -12.54 -14.86
CA ASP A 59 7.09 -12.57 -15.76
C ASP A 59 7.05 -11.48 -16.85
N ASN A 60 5.95 -10.71 -16.95
CA ASN A 60 5.82 -9.60 -17.90
C ASN A 60 5.91 -8.24 -17.18
N ILE A 61 7.07 -7.59 -17.29
CA ILE A 61 7.34 -6.32 -16.61
C ILE A 61 6.42 -5.17 -17.04
N HIS A 62 6.05 -5.09 -18.33
CA HIS A 62 5.14 -4.05 -18.81
C HIS A 62 3.74 -4.21 -18.22
N ARG A 63 3.28 -5.46 -18.10
CA ARG A 63 2.01 -5.77 -17.44
C ARG A 63 2.05 -5.43 -15.95
N ASN A 64 3.17 -5.68 -15.28
CA ASN A 64 3.34 -5.33 -13.87
C ASN A 64 3.25 -3.81 -13.65
N VAL A 65 3.91 -3.02 -14.51
CA VAL A 65 3.86 -1.55 -14.51
C VAL A 65 2.43 -1.07 -14.75
N GLU A 66 1.77 -1.55 -15.80
CA GLU A 66 0.41 -1.16 -16.15
C GLU A 66 -0.57 -1.44 -15.01
N ASN A 67 -0.54 -2.65 -14.44
CA ASN A 67 -1.44 -3.02 -13.35
C ASN A 67 -1.21 -2.18 -12.09
N LYS A 68 0.05 -1.94 -11.71
CA LYS A 68 0.37 -1.10 -10.54
C LYS A 68 -0.06 0.35 -10.75
N ILE A 69 0.19 0.94 -11.92
CA ILE A 69 -0.28 2.29 -12.25
C ILE A 69 -1.80 2.34 -12.19
N ASN A 70 -2.48 1.36 -12.78
CA ASN A 70 -3.93 1.31 -12.83
C ASN A 70 -4.53 1.24 -11.42
N ASP A 71 -4.00 0.36 -10.58
CA ASP A 71 -4.47 0.20 -9.21
C ASP A 71 -4.12 1.39 -8.31
N MET A 72 -2.97 2.04 -8.51
CA MET A 72 -2.59 3.20 -7.69
C MET A 72 -3.25 4.51 -8.14
N GLN A 73 -3.53 4.70 -9.43
CA GLN A 73 -4.08 5.98 -9.93
C GLN A 73 -5.59 5.96 -10.10
N TRP A 74 -6.12 4.90 -10.69
CA TRP A 74 -7.49 4.88 -11.18
C TRP A 74 -8.42 4.01 -10.34
N LYS A 75 -7.87 2.97 -9.72
CA LYS A 75 -8.65 1.98 -8.96
C LYS A 75 -8.26 1.89 -7.49
N PHE A 76 -7.56 2.90 -6.96
CA PHE A 76 -7.09 2.85 -5.58
C PHE A 76 -8.27 2.81 -4.60
N GLU A 77 -9.31 3.60 -4.87
CA GLU A 77 -10.53 3.58 -4.06
C GLU A 77 -11.20 2.21 -4.08
N ASP A 78 -11.32 1.58 -5.26
CA ASP A 78 -11.86 0.23 -5.40
C ASP A 78 -10.99 -0.82 -4.67
N LEU A 79 -9.67 -0.70 -4.75
CA LEU A 79 -8.71 -1.55 -4.04
C LEU A 79 -8.97 -1.48 -2.53
N ILE A 80 -9.10 -0.27 -1.96
CA ILE A 80 -9.35 -0.08 -0.53
C ILE A 80 -10.77 -0.52 -0.15
N ASN A 81 -11.79 -0.15 -0.92
CA ASN A 81 -13.18 -0.36 -0.52
C ASN A 81 -13.66 -1.78 -0.72
N ILE A 82 -13.25 -2.41 -1.82
CA ILE A 82 -13.76 -3.72 -2.25
C ILE A 82 -12.81 -4.84 -1.85
N LYS A 83 -11.49 -4.64 -1.97
CA LYS A 83 -10.53 -5.73 -1.88
C LYS A 83 -9.91 -5.91 -0.49
N PHE A 84 -10.05 -4.97 0.43
CA PHE A 84 -9.54 -5.13 1.81
C PHE A 84 -10.23 -6.28 2.53
N SER A 85 -9.43 -7.07 3.23
CA SER A 85 -9.89 -8.09 4.15
C SER A 85 -10.69 -7.49 5.30
N SER A 86 -11.71 -8.21 5.76
CA SER A 86 -12.52 -7.85 6.93
C SER A 86 -11.67 -7.67 8.19
N SER A 87 -10.55 -8.38 8.30
CA SER A 87 -9.60 -8.27 9.41
C SER A 87 -8.84 -6.93 9.43
N PHE A 88 -8.77 -6.22 8.30
CA PHE A 88 -7.98 -5.00 8.14
C PHE A 88 -8.82 -3.78 7.73
N VAL A 89 -10.15 -3.86 7.85
CA VAL A 89 -11.06 -2.75 7.50
C VAL A 89 -10.77 -1.48 8.31
N ASP A 90 -10.32 -1.63 9.55
CA ASP A 90 -10.09 -0.51 10.47
C ASP A 90 -8.80 0.29 10.14
N VAL A 91 -7.95 -0.20 9.23
CA VAL A 91 -6.72 0.49 8.78
C VAL A 91 -6.82 1.07 7.36
N LYS A 92 -8.03 1.15 6.79
CA LYS A 92 -8.26 1.78 5.47
C LYS A 92 -7.77 3.23 5.42
N ASP A 93 -8.02 4.00 6.48
CA ASP A 93 -7.59 5.40 6.56
C ASP A 93 -6.07 5.54 6.54
N LEU A 94 -5.35 4.61 7.18
CA LEU A 94 -3.89 4.55 7.10
C LEU A 94 -3.44 4.28 5.66
N ALA A 95 -4.06 3.33 4.97
CA ALA A 95 -3.73 3.03 3.57
C ALA A 95 -3.93 4.25 2.65
N ILE A 96 -5.03 4.99 2.84
CA ILE A 96 -5.32 6.24 2.12
C ILE A 96 -4.28 7.32 2.43
N GLU A 97 -3.89 7.47 3.70
CA GLU A 97 -2.88 8.45 4.09
C GLU A 97 -1.50 8.12 3.50
N LEU A 98 -1.08 6.85 3.54
CA LEU A 98 0.17 6.39 2.92
C LEU A 98 0.14 6.60 1.41
N HIS A 99 -0.96 6.27 0.73
CA HIS A 99 -1.11 6.53 -0.71
C HIS A 99 -0.91 8.00 -1.05
N LYS A 100 -1.53 8.92 -0.29
CA LYS A 100 -1.35 10.37 -0.48
C LYS A 100 0.09 10.83 -0.27
N ILE A 101 0.85 10.19 0.61
CA ILE A 101 2.26 10.51 0.82
C ILE A 101 3.10 10.21 -0.43
N PHE A 102 2.83 9.10 -1.11
CA PHE A 102 3.59 8.69 -2.30
C PHE A 102 3.06 9.33 -3.60
N PHE A 103 1.74 9.36 -3.78
CA PHE A 103 1.11 9.69 -5.07
C PHE A 103 0.39 11.04 -5.07
N GLY A 104 0.34 11.74 -3.93
CA GLY A 104 -0.38 13.00 -3.81
C GLY A 104 -1.90 12.82 -3.80
N ILE A 105 -2.64 13.90 -4.07
CA ILE A 105 -4.09 13.85 -4.28
C ILE A 105 -4.32 13.69 -5.79
N SER A 106 -5.16 12.74 -6.18
CA SER A 106 -5.48 12.38 -7.56
C SER A 106 -5.56 13.60 -8.49
N GLY A 107 -4.71 13.65 -9.52
CA GLY A 107 -4.72 14.69 -10.55
C GLY A 107 -3.38 15.39 -10.79
N ASP A 108 -2.43 15.32 -9.85
CA ASP A 108 -1.08 15.84 -10.07
C ASP A 108 -0.16 14.76 -10.66
N ASN A 109 0.23 14.97 -11.91
CA ASN A 109 1.18 14.14 -12.66
C ASN A 109 2.47 13.92 -11.87
N PHE A 110 2.64 12.78 -11.18
CA PHE A 110 3.89 12.14 -10.68
C PHE A 110 5.08 13.05 -10.26
N ARG A 111 4.86 14.33 -9.96
CA ARG A 111 5.88 15.32 -9.61
C ARG A 111 5.93 15.35 -8.10
N HIS A 112 6.79 14.48 -7.60
CA HIS A 112 7.10 14.32 -6.21
C HIS A 112 7.67 15.64 -5.66
N ALA A 113 6.81 16.46 -5.08
CA ALA A 113 7.18 17.78 -4.54
C ALA A 113 7.74 17.73 -3.10
N ALA A 114 7.97 16.54 -2.54
CA ALA A 114 8.42 16.41 -1.15
C ALA A 114 9.86 15.91 -1.04
N HIS A 115 10.69 16.65 -0.30
CA HIS A 115 12.00 16.19 0.15
C HIS A 115 11.92 14.86 0.93
N GLU A 116 12.87 13.96 0.76
CA GLU A 116 12.87 12.57 1.28
C GLU A 116 12.69 12.48 2.80
N ASN A 117 13.36 13.33 3.59
CA ASN A 117 13.17 13.39 5.05
C ASN A 117 11.71 13.72 5.45
N SER A 118 10.96 14.37 4.56
CA SER A 118 9.53 14.62 4.78
C SER A 118 8.70 13.34 4.66
N MET A 119 9.06 12.40 3.76
CA MET A 119 8.27 11.19 3.53
C MET A 119 8.34 10.23 4.73
N TYR A 120 9.53 9.95 5.26
CA TYR A 120 9.69 9.14 6.48
C TYR A 120 8.89 9.71 7.65
N ASN A 121 9.06 11.01 7.92
CA ASN A 121 8.36 11.67 9.02
C ASN A 121 6.83 11.65 8.83
N LYS A 122 6.35 11.80 7.60
CA LYS A 122 4.92 11.70 7.28
C LYS A 122 4.40 10.27 7.50
N MET A 123 5.12 9.24 7.06
CA MET A 123 4.72 7.85 7.30
C MET A 123 4.71 7.52 8.79
N ILE A 124 5.79 7.84 9.51
CA ILE A 124 5.86 7.66 10.98
C ILE A 124 4.70 8.38 11.66
N SER A 125 4.39 9.61 11.24
CA SER A 125 3.25 10.36 11.79
C SER A 125 1.90 9.69 11.51
N ALA A 126 1.71 9.13 10.31
CA ALA A 126 0.50 8.38 9.96
C ALA A 126 0.35 7.13 10.84
N PHE A 127 1.42 6.33 10.96
CA PHE A 127 1.44 5.16 11.84
C PHE A 127 1.19 5.51 13.30
N ASN A 128 1.90 6.50 13.85
CA ASN A 128 1.72 6.92 15.24
C ASN A 128 0.30 7.41 15.52
N ARG A 129 -0.34 8.07 14.54
CA ARG A 129 -1.74 8.49 14.65
C ARG A 129 -2.68 7.28 14.70
N THR A 130 -2.50 6.31 13.81
CA THR A 130 -3.29 5.08 13.82
C THR A 130 -3.09 4.29 15.11
N ILE A 131 -1.84 4.16 15.58
CA ILE A 131 -1.52 3.53 16.88
C ILE A 131 -2.22 4.28 18.02
N GLY A 132 -2.13 5.60 18.07
CA GLY A 132 -2.81 6.40 19.10
C GLY A 132 -4.34 6.28 19.04
N GLN A 133 -4.93 6.06 17.86
CA GLN A 133 -6.36 5.75 17.74
C GLN A 133 -6.71 4.36 18.27
N ILE A 134 -5.83 3.36 18.08
CA ILE A 134 -5.98 2.01 18.66
C ILE A 134 -5.88 2.09 20.19
N GLU A 135 -4.85 2.78 20.72
CA GLU A 135 -4.64 2.95 22.17
C GLU A 135 -5.79 3.70 22.84
N ALA A 136 -6.37 4.68 22.14
CA ALA A 136 -7.56 5.41 22.60
C ALA A 136 -8.88 4.63 22.43
N GLY A 137 -8.84 3.39 21.91
CA GLY A 137 -10.02 2.55 21.68
C GLY A 137 -10.95 3.03 20.55
N LYS A 138 -10.49 3.97 19.70
CA LYS A 138 -11.24 4.46 18.53
C LYS A 138 -11.19 3.46 17.38
N ILE A 139 -10.06 2.79 17.22
CA ILE A 139 -9.92 1.61 16.38
C ILE A 139 -9.93 0.39 17.32
N PRO A 140 -10.81 -0.60 17.09
CA PRO A 140 -10.85 -1.78 17.94
C PRO A 140 -9.56 -2.59 17.78
N ASN A 141 -8.89 -2.90 18.90
CA ASN A 141 -7.78 -3.84 18.89
C ASN A 141 -8.32 -5.27 18.80
N ARG A 142 -8.53 -5.74 17.58
CA ARG A 142 -8.93 -7.12 17.31
C ARG A 142 -7.66 -8.00 17.38
N THR A 143 -7.23 -8.35 18.58
CA THR A 143 -6.21 -9.40 18.72
C THR A 143 -6.71 -10.68 18.06
N TRP A 144 -5.82 -11.40 17.38
CA TRP A 144 -6.13 -12.63 16.66
C TRP A 144 -6.32 -13.83 17.63
N THR A 145 -7.23 -13.66 18.59
CA THR A 145 -7.69 -14.60 19.63
C THR A 145 -9.01 -14.00 20.12
N ASP A 146 -10.21 -14.57 19.96
CA ASP A 146 -10.60 -15.96 20.18
C ASP A 146 -11.77 -16.33 19.27
N LYS A 147 -11.56 -17.20 18.27
CA LYS A 147 -12.57 -18.24 18.02
C LYS A 147 -12.38 -19.30 19.10
N LYS A 148 -12.80 -18.99 20.33
CA LYS A 148 -13.38 -20.05 21.15
C LYS A 148 -14.63 -20.48 20.41
N THR A 149 -14.56 -21.63 19.78
CA THR A 149 -15.73 -22.47 19.52
C THR A 149 -16.45 -22.69 20.85
N ALA A 150 -17.31 -21.76 21.23
CA ALA A 150 -18.45 -22.03 22.08
C ALA A 150 -19.42 -22.85 21.21
N GLY A 151 -19.74 -24.05 21.69
CA GLY A 151 -20.21 -25.14 20.86
C GLY A 151 -21.65 -25.07 20.38
N ALA A 152 -21.94 -26.04 19.50
CA ALA A 152 -23.12 -26.88 19.50
C ALA A 152 -22.72 -28.20 18.81
#